data_AF-A0A6J2XE60-F1
#
_entry.id   AF-A0A6J2XE60-F1
#
_cell.length_a   1.000
_cell.length_b   1.000
_cell.length_c   1.000
_cell.angle_alpha   90.00
_cell.angle_beta   90.00
_cell.angle_gamma   90.00
#
_symmetry.space_group_name_H-M   'P 1'
#
loop_
_entity.id
_entity.type
_entity.pdbx_description
1 polymer ?
#
loop_
_entity_poly.entity_id
_entity_poly.type
_entity_poly.pdbx_seq_one_letter_code
_entity_poly.pdbx_strand_id
1 'polypeptide(L)'
;MGTWRIFAIHAKGGAMQNCWGFIDGTARQICRPSVEEENYYSGHKRFHCLKYQSVLYPDGIIVGLKGAFPGRRHDAGIFRESGLYNQLEHVANFGPDEKFSLYGDQAYGLMDLLITPYQGRPADLQPYQQQFNQSMKRLRVSVE
;
A
#
# COMPACT_ATOMS: atom_id res chain seq x y z
N MET A 1 -8.76 23.29 -3.74
CA MET A 1 -7.49 22.78 -4.30
C MET A 1 -7.52 21.26 -4.23
N GLY A 2 -7.56 20.53 -5.35
CA GLY A 2 -7.14 19.12 -5.33
C GLY A 2 -7.89 18.10 -6.21
N THR A 3 -8.92 18.46 -6.99
CA THR A 3 -9.64 17.49 -7.85
C THR A 3 -8.81 16.96 -9.02
N TRP A 4 -7.76 17.66 -9.44
CA TRP A 4 -6.97 17.33 -10.62
C TRP A 4 -6.10 16.07 -10.51
N ARG A 5 -5.78 15.60 -9.29
CA ARG A 5 -4.88 14.45 -9.09
C ARG A 5 -5.60 13.10 -9.16
N ILE A 6 -6.87 13.03 -8.80
CA ILE A 6 -7.67 11.79 -8.83
C ILE A 6 -7.91 11.34 -10.28
N PHE A 7 -8.11 12.30 -11.19
CA PHE A 7 -8.22 12.03 -12.63
C PHE A 7 -7.00 11.32 -13.21
N ALA A 8 -5.82 11.39 -12.60
CA ALA A 8 -4.61 10.77 -13.14
C ALA A 8 -4.66 9.23 -13.12
N ILE A 9 -5.34 8.60 -12.15
CA ILE A 9 -5.48 7.13 -12.09
C ILE A 9 -6.51 6.65 -13.10
N HIS A 10 -7.65 7.34 -13.16
CA HIS A 10 -8.68 7.06 -14.14
C HIS A 10 -8.17 7.27 -15.57
N ALA A 11 -7.41 8.35 -15.81
CA ALA A 11 -6.78 8.63 -17.10
C ALA A 11 -5.69 7.61 -17.48
N LYS A 12 -5.04 6.95 -16.51
CA LYS A 12 -4.11 5.84 -16.74
C LYS A 12 -4.81 4.47 -16.87
N GLY A 13 -6.14 4.42 -16.90
CA GLY A 13 -6.91 3.17 -17.10
C GLY A 13 -7.08 2.32 -15.84
N GLY A 14 -7.00 2.94 -14.66
CA GLY A 14 -7.28 2.27 -13.39
C GLY A 14 -8.75 1.92 -13.21
N ALA A 15 -9.01 0.68 -12.81
CA ALA A 15 -10.37 0.23 -12.49
C ALA A 15 -10.96 0.93 -11.25
N MET A 16 -10.13 1.56 -10.42
CA MET A 16 -10.55 2.29 -9.22
C MET A 16 -10.61 3.79 -9.51
N GLN A 17 -11.83 4.35 -9.59
CA GLN A 17 -12.05 5.76 -9.95
C GLN A 17 -11.63 6.74 -8.85
N ASN A 18 -11.67 6.32 -7.58
CA ASN A 18 -11.37 7.17 -6.43
C ASN A 18 -10.12 6.72 -5.64
N CYS A 19 -9.14 6.13 -6.33
CA CYS A 19 -7.87 5.82 -5.69
C CYS A 19 -7.09 7.11 -5.46
N TRP A 20 -6.59 7.32 -4.24
CA TRP A 20 -5.82 8.52 -3.92
C TRP A 20 -4.31 8.28 -4.01
N GLY A 21 -3.89 7.03 -3.89
CA GLY A 21 -2.49 6.65 -3.88
C GLY A 21 -2.32 5.17 -3.53
N PHE A 22 -1.07 4.75 -3.58
CA PHE A 22 -0.66 3.39 -3.29
C PHE A 22 0.08 3.33 -1.97
N ILE A 23 -0.19 2.31 -1.15
CA ILE A 23 0.60 2.04 0.05
C ILE A 23 1.45 0.79 -0.18
N ASP A 24 2.75 0.91 0.06
CA ASP A 24 3.69 -0.19 -0.08
C ASP A 24 4.63 -0.33 1.11
N GLY A 25 4.94 -1.58 1.45
CA GLY A 25 5.94 -1.95 2.45
C GLY A 25 7.26 -2.32 1.78
N THR A 26 8.26 -1.44 1.87
CA THR A 26 9.57 -1.66 1.27
C THR A 26 10.59 -2.14 2.31
N ALA A 27 11.23 -3.28 2.06
CA ALA A 27 12.36 -3.76 2.86
C ALA A 27 13.69 -3.27 2.27
N ARG A 28 14.52 -2.62 3.09
CA ARG A 28 15.88 -2.19 2.76
C ARG A 28 16.88 -3.06 3.50
N GLN A 29 17.72 -3.76 2.74
CA GLN A 29 18.73 -4.64 3.30
C GLN A 29 19.76 -3.84 4.11
N ILE A 30 20.18 -4.40 5.24
CA ILE A 30 21.23 -3.87 6.10
C ILE A 30 22.28 -4.97 6.36
N CYS A 31 23.45 -4.56 6.86
CA CYS A 31 24.41 -5.51 7.44
C CYS A 31 23.78 -6.22 8.64
N ARG A 32 24.26 -7.44 8.93
CA ARG A 32 23.86 -8.19 10.12
C ARG A 32 24.20 -7.38 11.38
N PRO A 33 23.20 -6.97 12.19
CA PRO A 33 23.46 -6.26 13.44
C PRO A 33 24.21 -7.15 14.43
N SER A 34 25.03 -6.56 15.30
CA SER A 34 25.69 -7.29 16.39
C SER A 34 24.81 -7.50 17.62
N VAL A 35 23.70 -6.75 17.72
CA VAL A 35 22.76 -6.75 18.84
C VAL A 35 21.36 -7.01 18.29
N GLU A 36 20.60 -7.91 18.91
CA GLU A 36 19.22 -8.23 18.55
C GLU A 36 18.99 -8.49 17.05
N GLU A 37 19.94 -9.15 16.38
CA GLU A 37 19.90 -9.39 14.93
C GLU A 37 18.59 -10.03 14.45
N GLU A 38 18.00 -10.88 15.28
CA GLU A 38 16.76 -11.62 15.02
C GLU A 38 15.58 -10.68 14.76
N ASN A 39 15.58 -9.49 15.36
CA ASN A 39 14.54 -8.48 15.17
C ASN A 39 14.61 -7.86 13.76
N TYR A 40 15.79 -7.87 13.14
CA TYR A 40 16.03 -7.31 11.82
C TYR A 40 15.99 -8.37 10.72
N TYR A 41 16.04 -9.66 11.05
CA TYR A 41 15.95 -10.72 10.07
C TYR A 41 14.52 -10.91 9.55
N SER A 42 14.31 -10.74 8.24
CA SER A 42 13.02 -11.03 7.61
C SER A 42 12.99 -12.47 7.11
N GLY A 43 12.15 -13.32 7.70
CA GLY A 43 11.99 -14.71 7.26
C GLY A 43 11.50 -14.85 5.81
N HIS A 44 10.65 -13.92 5.35
CA HIS A 44 10.15 -13.91 3.96
C HIS A 44 11.24 -13.53 2.94
N LYS A 45 12.07 -12.53 3.26
CA LYS A 45 13.12 -12.04 2.34
C LYS A 45 14.46 -12.76 2.52
N ARG A 46 14.66 -13.45 3.65
CA ARG A 46 15.87 -14.21 4.03
C ARG A 46 17.14 -13.35 4.16
N PHE A 47 17.00 -12.09 4.59
CA PHE A 47 18.11 -11.20 4.93
C PHE A 47 17.74 -10.23 6.06
N HIS A 48 18.75 -9.60 6.67
CA HIS A 48 18.58 -8.53 7.66
C HIS A 48 18.15 -7.25 6.96
N CYS A 49 17.05 -6.64 7.42
CA CYS A 49 16.50 -5.46 6.81
C CYS A 49 15.81 -4.52 7.80
N LEU A 50 15.66 -3.28 7.34
CA LEU A 50 14.72 -2.32 7.87
C LEU A 50 13.53 -2.23 6.93
N LYS A 51 12.34 -2.18 7.49
CA LYS A 51 11.11 -1.97 6.73
C LYS A 51 10.68 -0.52 6.80
N TYR A 52 10.16 -0.05 5.69
CA TYR A 52 9.56 1.26 5.55
C TYR A 52 8.18 1.10 4.94
N GLN A 53 7.23 1.88 5.40
CA GLN A 53 5.93 2.01 4.78
C GLN A 53 5.91 3.32 4.01
N SER A 54 5.56 3.26 2.73
CA SER A 54 5.46 4.43 1.87
C SER A 54 4.03 4.58 1.35
N VAL A 55 3.62 5.83 1.17
CA VAL A 55 2.42 6.21 0.43
C VAL A 55 2.87 6.96 -0.80
N LEU A 56 2.49 6.47 -1.97
CA LEU A 56 2.85 7.03 -3.27
C LEU A 56 1.64 7.60 -3.96
N TYR A 57 1.80 8.75 -4.60
CA TYR A 57 0.83 9.20 -5.58
C TYR A 57 0.94 8.39 -6.89
N PRO A 58 -0.09 8.42 -7.75
CA PRO A 58 -0.13 7.72 -9.04
C PRO A 58 0.92 8.12 -10.07
N ASP A 59 1.62 9.22 -9.81
CA ASP A 59 2.74 9.72 -10.60
C ASP A 59 4.09 9.21 -10.11
N GLY A 60 4.13 8.37 -9.07
CA GLY A 60 5.36 7.82 -8.49
C GLY A 60 5.92 8.65 -7.34
N ILE A 61 5.32 9.80 -7.00
CA ILE A 61 5.83 10.67 -5.95
C ILE A 61 5.51 10.08 -4.58
N ILE A 62 6.54 9.84 -3.76
CA ILE A 62 6.38 9.44 -2.36
C ILE A 62 5.91 10.65 -1.56
N VAL A 63 4.75 10.53 -0.93
CA VAL A 63 4.11 11.60 -0.13
C VAL A 63 3.99 11.27 1.35
N GLY A 64 4.23 10.02 1.71
CA GLY A 64 4.41 9.60 3.09
C GLY A 64 5.48 8.54 3.15
N LEU A 65 6.37 8.64 4.13
CA LEU A 65 7.34 7.59 4.45
C LEU A 65 7.40 7.43 5.97
N LYS A 66 7.18 6.21 6.44
CA LYS A 66 7.22 5.82 7.85
C LYS A 66 8.25 4.71 8.04
N GLY A 67 9.02 4.81 9.11
CA GLY A 67 10.09 3.88 9.44
C GLY A 67 11.21 4.60 10.21
N ALA A 68 12.32 3.91 10.49
CA ALA A 68 12.61 2.52 10.14
C ALA A 68 11.97 1.52 11.13
N PHE A 69 11.37 0.45 10.62
CA PHE A 69 10.83 -0.65 11.44
C PHE A 69 11.73 -1.90 11.36
N PRO A 70 11.81 -2.73 12.41
CA PRO A 70 12.57 -3.97 12.37
C PRO A 70 12.06 -4.95 11.28
N GLY A 71 12.97 -5.57 10.54
CA GLY A 71 12.67 -6.45 9.40
C GLY A 71 11.77 -7.66 9.68
N ARG A 72 11.72 -8.09 10.95
CA ARG A 72 10.82 -9.16 11.42
C ARG A 72 9.34 -8.75 11.45
N ARG A 73 9.03 -7.45 11.51
CA ARG A 73 7.65 -6.96 11.60
C ARG A 73 6.86 -7.26 10.32
N HIS A 74 5.58 -7.59 10.48
CA HIS A 74 4.64 -7.74 9.36
C HIS A 74 4.10 -6.38 8.92
N ASP A 75 3.75 -6.25 7.63
CA ASP A 75 3.34 -4.96 7.06
C ASP A 75 2.00 -4.47 7.64
N ALA A 76 1.06 -5.37 7.96
CA ALA A 76 -0.14 -5.04 8.74
C ALA A 76 0.18 -4.48 10.14
N GLY A 77 1.22 -5.04 10.80
CA GLY A 77 1.67 -4.55 12.10
C GLY A 77 2.24 -3.14 11.99
N ILE A 78 3.08 -2.92 10.98
CA ILE A 78 3.64 -1.60 10.66
C ILE A 78 2.52 -0.60 10.36
N PHE A 79 1.49 -0.98 9.61
CA PHE A 79 0.35 -0.11 9.31
C PHE A 79 -0.39 0.34 10.56
N ARG A 80 -0.69 -0.58 11.48
CA ARG A 80 -1.32 -0.25 12.77
C ARG A 80 -0.43 0.67 13.61
N GLU A 81 0.86 0.35 13.69
CA GLU A 81 1.84 1.11 14.49
C GLU A 81 2.12 2.51 13.91
N SER A 82 2.07 2.65 12.58
CA SER A 82 2.31 3.92 11.88
C SER A 82 1.27 5.00 12.19
N GLY A 83 0.08 4.60 12.66
CA GLY A 83 -1.07 5.48 12.84
C GLY A 83 -1.65 6.03 11.54
N LEU A 84 -1.20 5.55 10.37
CA LEU A 84 -1.60 6.08 9.07
C LEU A 84 -3.11 6.00 8.85
N TYR A 85 -3.76 4.91 9.26
CA TYR A 85 -5.21 4.78 9.14
C TYR A 85 -5.96 5.86 9.93
N ASN A 86 -5.56 6.12 11.19
CA ASN A 86 -6.16 7.17 12.01
C ASN A 86 -5.93 8.57 11.41
N GLN A 87 -4.76 8.79 10.81
CA GLN A 87 -4.49 10.04 10.09
C GLN A 87 -5.42 10.17 8.89
N LEU A 88 -5.58 9.11 8.10
CA LEU A 88 -6.48 9.07 6.95
C LEU A 88 -7.93 9.34 7.38
N GLU A 89 -8.43 8.71 8.43
CA GLU A 89 -9.79 8.98 8.94
C GLU A 89 -9.98 10.45 9.33
N HIS A 90 -8.96 11.10 9.90
CA HIS A 90 -9.05 12.50 10.29
C HIS A 90 -9.02 13.47 9.09
N VAL A 91 -8.18 13.18 8.09
CA VAL A 91 -8.07 14.05 6.89
C VAL A 91 -9.08 13.73 5.81
N ALA A 92 -9.64 12.52 5.79
CA ALA A 92 -10.62 12.08 4.80
C ALA A 92 -12.05 12.52 5.13
N ASN A 93 -12.21 13.75 5.63
CA ASN A 93 -13.50 14.41 5.78
C ASN A 93 -13.94 15.01 4.44
N PHE A 94 -14.32 14.14 3.53
CA PHE A 94 -14.86 14.52 2.24
C PHE A 94 -16.39 14.55 2.26
N GLY A 95 -17.00 15.18 1.25
CA GLY A 95 -18.46 15.22 1.13
C GLY A 95 -19.08 13.82 1.02
N PRO A 96 -20.40 13.67 1.25
CA PRO A 96 -21.07 12.36 1.28
C PRO A 96 -20.87 11.50 0.02
N ASP A 97 -20.57 12.11 -1.13
CA ASP A 97 -20.35 11.43 -2.42
C ASP A 97 -18.85 11.26 -2.78
N GLU A 98 -17.94 11.76 -1.95
CA GLU A 98 -16.50 11.73 -2.20
C GLU A 98 -15.82 10.69 -1.28
N LYS A 99 -15.80 9.43 -1.71
CA LYS A 99 -15.02 8.38 -1.02
C LYS A 99 -13.69 8.17 -1.69
N PHE A 100 -12.60 8.52 -1.02
CA PHE A 100 -11.24 8.26 -1.47
C PHE A 100 -10.60 7.15 -0.64
N SER A 101 -9.94 6.21 -1.30
CA SER A 101 -9.26 5.12 -0.61
C SER A 101 -7.85 4.92 -1.18
N LEU A 102 -6.93 4.47 -0.33
CA LEU A 102 -5.63 3.99 -0.77
C LEU A 102 -5.75 2.58 -1.33
N TYR A 103 -4.85 2.20 -2.23
CA TYR A 103 -4.71 0.83 -2.68
C TYR A 103 -3.43 0.21 -2.13
N GLY A 104 -3.56 -0.91 -1.42
CA GLY A 104 -2.44 -1.58 -0.76
C GLY A 104 -2.31 -3.05 -1.14
N ASP A 105 -1.20 -3.64 -0.74
CA ASP A 105 -1.02 -5.09 -0.83
C ASP A 105 -2.05 -5.84 0.06
N GLN A 106 -2.34 -7.09 -0.30
CA GLN A 106 -3.23 -7.96 0.45
C GLN A 106 -2.79 -8.12 1.91
N ALA A 107 -1.49 -7.98 2.19
CA ALA A 107 -0.94 -8.06 3.55
C ALA A 107 -1.53 -7.03 4.53
N TYR A 108 -2.12 -5.93 4.06
CA TYR A 108 -2.67 -4.88 4.93
C TYR A 108 -4.10 -5.16 5.45
N GLY A 109 -4.85 -6.02 4.76
CA GLY A 109 -6.27 -6.24 5.01
C GLY A 109 -7.17 -5.13 4.45
N LEU A 110 -8.42 -5.49 4.14
CA LEU A 110 -9.42 -4.56 3.59
C LEU A 110 -9.99 -3.67 4.71
N MET A 111 -10.04 -2.36 4.47
CA MET A 111 -10.68 -1.36 5.35
C MET A 111 -11.38 -0.29 4.50
N ASP A 112 -12.25 0.54 5.08
CA ASP A 112 -13.04 1.53 4.33
C ASP A 112 -12.18 2.51 3.50
N LEU A 113 -11.04 2.93 4.07
CA LEU A 113 -10.07 3.81 3.41
C LEU A 113 -8.90 3.07 2.76
N LEU A 114 -8.90 1.74 2.78
CA LEU A 114 -7.82 0.91 2.21
C LEU A 114 -8.37 -0.30 1.45
N ILE A 115 -8.28 -0.21 0.12
CA ILE A 115 -8.67 -1.30 -0.78
C ILE A 115 -7.47 -2.22 -1.04
N THR A 116 -7.71 -3.52 -1.00
CA THR A 116 -6.73 -4.56 -1.35
C THR A 116 -7.23 -5.38 -2.54
N PRO A 117 -6.35 -6.08 -3.27
CA PRO A 117 -6.76 -7.01 -4.32
C PRO A 117 -7.78 -8.04 -3.82
N TYR A 118 -8.65 -8.51 -4.73
CA TYR A 118 -9.52 -9.66 -4.45
C TYR A 118 -8.66 -10.90 -4.14
N GLN A 119 -9.01 -11.61 -3.07
CA GLN A 119 -8.27 -12.77 -2.58
C GLN A 119 -8.72 -14.06 -3.28
N GLY A 120 -7.77 -14.93 -3.59
CA GLY A 120 -8.03 -16.23 -4.22
C GLY A 120 -7.04 -16.53 -5.33
N ARG A 121 -7.01 -17.78 -5.82
CA ARG A 121 -6.25 -18.08 -7.03
C ARG A 121 -7.01 -17.49 -8.21
N PRO A 122 -6.33 -17.06 -9.29
CA PRO A 122 -7.00 -16.52 -10.47
C PRO A 122 -8.12 -17.43 -11.00
N ALA A 123 -7.93 -18.75 -10.95
CA ALA A 123 -8.94 -19.74 -11.37
C ALA A 123 -10.24 -19.71 -10.53
N ASP A 124 -10.16 -19.27 -9.27
CA ASP A 124 -11.29 -19.22 -8.34
C ASP A 124 -11.99 -17.84 -8.35
N LEU A 125 -11.39 -16.85 -9.00
CA LEU A 125 -11.91 -15.48 -9.08
C LEU A 125 -12.85 -15.33 -10.28
N GLN A 126 -13.92 -14.56 -10.10
CA GLN A 126 -14.79 -14.18 -11.21
C GLN A 126 -14.01 -13.34 -12.23
N PRO A 127 -14.38 -13.38 -13.53
CA PRO A 127 -13.65 -12.66 -14.58
C PRO A 127 -13.46 -11.17 -14.28
N TYR A 128 -14.47 -10.51 -13.70
CA TYR A 128 -14.39 -9.10 -13.33
C TYR A 128 -13.38 -8.83 -12.20
N GLN A 129 -13.23 -9.75 -11.23
CA GLN A 129 -12.27 -9.64 -10.13
C GLN A 129 -10.83 -9.80 -10.65
N GLN A 130 -10.63 -10.74 -11.59
CA GLN A 130 -9.34 -10.92 -12.25
C GLN A 130 -8.95 -9.67 -13.04
N GLN A 131 -9.89 -9.10 -13.80
CA GLN A 131 -9.66 -7.88 -14.57
C GLN A 131 -9.34 -6.68 -13.67
N PHE A 132 -10.06 -6.54 -12.55
CA PHE A 132 -9.78 -5.51 -11.55
C PHE A 132 -8.36 -5.65 -10.98
N ASN A 133 -8.01 -6.84 -10.47
CA ASN A 133 -6.67 -7.11 -9.91
C ASN A 133 -5.57 -6.87 -10.96
N GLN A 134 -5.79 -7.24 -12.22
CA GLN A 134 -4.83 -7.04 -13.30
C GLN A 134 -4.64 -5.56 -13.65
N SER A 135 -5.73 -4.78 -13.72
CA SER A 135 -5.68 -3.33 -13.95
C SER A 135 -4.88 -2.64 -12.83
N MET A 136 -5.21 -2.94 -11.57
CA MET A 136 -4.52 -2.33 -10.43
C MET A 136 -3.05 -2.76 -10.33
N LYS A 137 -2.71 -4.02 -10.67
CA LYS A 137 -1.32 -4.48 -10.71
C LYS A 137 -0.48 -3.72 -11.73
N ARG A 138 -1.03 -3.42 -12.92
CA ARG A 138 -0.32 -2.62 -13.95
C ARG A 138 -0.03 -1.20 -13.48
N LEU A 139 -0.98 -0.59 -12.78
CA LEU A 139 -0.79 0.74 -12.21
C LEU A 139 0.30 0.75 -11.14
N ARG A 140 0.34 -0.28 -10.27
CA ARG A 140 1.38 -0.38 -9.23
C ARG A 140 2.78 -0.49 -9.83
N VAL A 141 2.96 -1.31 -10.87
CA VAL A 141 4.24 -1.46 -11.59
C VAL A 141 4.65 -0.19 -12.34
N SER A 142 3.71 0.68 -12.69
CA SER A 142 4.02 1.97 -13.33
C SER A 142 4.41 3.07 -12.33
N VAL A 143 4.29 2.79 -11.02
CA VAL A 143 4.53 3.70 -9.90
C VAL A 143 5.78 3.26 -9.10
N GLU A 144 6.09 1.96 -9.08
CA GLU A 144 7.35 1.35 -8.58
C GLU A 144 8.51 1.53 -9.56
#